data_AF-E3MXH7-F1
#
_entry.id   AF-E3MXH7-F1
#
_cell.length_a   1.000
_cell.length_b   1.000
_cell.length_c   1.000
_cell.angle_alpha   90.00
_cell.angle_beta   90.00
_cell.angle_gamma   90.00
#
_symmetry.space_group_name_H-M   'P 1'
#
loop_
_entity.id
_entity.type
_entity.pdbx_description
1 polymer ?
#
loop_
_entity_poly.entity_id
_entity_poly.type
_entity_poly.pdbx_seq_one_letter_code
_entity_poly.pdbx_strand_id
1 'polypeptide(L)'
;MLFLFFAFLFLWQPFRVRGACTFLDHQACDEVCKTDNFWYGHCIGWDGFNFSCKCYEYIAPLNGKICETRQMACSEKCKDQGSEGGFCFPQLDSRKSLRTACECFKNLQVLRRKKRQILAKRNYKRVE
;
A
#
# COMPACT_ATOMS: atom_id res chain seq x y z
N MET A 1 -21.33 19.93 -46.60
CA MET A 1 -21.35 20.34 -45.18
C MET A 1 -21.51 19.11 -44.28
N LEU A 2 -20.48 18.27 -44.13
CA LEU A 2 -20.53 17.13 -43.20
C LEU A 2 -19.13 16.61 -42.80
N PHE A 3 -18.11 17.47 -42.83
CA PHE A 3 -16.72 17.05 -42.56
C PHE A 3 -16.03 17.83 -41.43
N LEU A 4 -16.74 18.74 -40.77
CA LEU A 4 -16.16 19.61 -39.72
C LEU A 4 -16.73 19.37 -38.31
N PHE A 5 -17.52 18.31 -38.11
CA PHE A 5 -18.07 18.00 -36.78
C PHE A 5 -17.29 16.92 -36.00
N PHE A 6 -16.45 16.13 -36.66
CA PHE A 6 -15.75 15.01 -36.01
C PHE A 6 -14.39 15.37 -35.39
N ALA A 7 -13.84 16.55 -35.67
CA ALA A 7 -12.50 16.92 -35.19
C ALA A 7 -12.48 17.48 -33.75
N PHE A 8 -13.64 17.80 -33.15
CA PHE A 8 -13.70 18.49 -31.86
C PHE A 8 -13.87 17.57 -30.63
N LEU A 9 -14.01 16.25 -30.81
CA LEU A 9 -14.19 15.31 -29.69
C LEU A 9 -12.90 14.57 -29.28
N PHE A 10 -11.79 14.73 -30.01
CA PHE A 10 -10.54 14.04 -29.69
C PHE A 10 -9.50 14.88 -28.92
N LEU A 11 -9.77 16.16 -28.65
CA LEU A 11 -8.78 17.05 -28.01
C LEU A 11 -8.92 17.22 -26.49
N TRP A 12 -9.85 16.53 -25.84
CA TRP A 12 -10.04 16.58 -24.38
C TRP A 12 -9.82 15.20 -23.75
N GLN A 13 -8.69 14.57 -24.06
CA GLN A 13 -8.12 13.64 -23.08
C GLN A 13 -7.41 14.54 -22.05
N PRO A 14 -7.92 14.71 -20.81
CA PRO A 14 -7.11 15.32 -19.78
C PRO A 14 -5.88 14.44 -19.66
N PHE A 15 -4.72 14.94 -20.09
CA PHE A 15 -3.45 14.36 -19.73
C PHE A 15 -3.42 14.39 -18.20
N ARG A 16 -3.87 13.29 -17.57
CA ARG A 16 -3.64 13.05 -16.15
C ARG A 16 -2.14 12.94 -16.04
N VAL A 17 -1.50 14.06 -15.68
CA VAL A 17 -0.11 14.06 -15.26
C VAL A 17 -0.08 13.11 -14.07
N ARG A 18 0.38 11.88 -14.28
CA ARG A 18 0.76 10.99 -13.18
C ARG A 18 1.90 11.73 -12.50
N GLY A 19 1.60 12.41 -11.41
CA GLY A 19 2.60 12.92 -10.51
C GLY A 19 3.50 11.76 -10.11
N ALA A 20 4.80 12.00 -10.17
CA ALA A 20 5.77 11.08 -9.63
C ALA A 20 5.49 10.88 -8.13
N CYS A 21 5.59 9.63 -7.66
CA CYS A 21 5.41 9.33 -6.26
C CYS A 21 6.56 9.92 -5.44
N THR A 22 6.22 10.55 -4.32
CA THR A 22 7.23 11.01 -3.35
C THR A 22 7.69 9.85 -2.45
N PHE A 23 8.79 10.03 -1.73
CA PHE A 23 9.24 9.07 -0.72
C PHE A 23 8.11 8.70 0.28
N LEU A 24 7.36 9.70 0.73
CA LEU A 24 6.24 9.53 1.64
C LEU A 24 5.08 8.73 1.02
N ASP A 25 4.91 8.81 -0.30
CA ASP A 25 3.92 8.02 -1.01
C ASP A 25 4.31 6.54 -1.00
N HIS A 26 5.55 6.23 -1.36
CA HIS A 26 6.05 4.85 -1.31
C HIS A 26 5.90 4.25 0.08
N GLN A 27 6.24 4.99 1.13
CA GLN A 27 6.11 4.52 2.50
C GLN A 27 4.64 4.31 2.93
N ALA A 28 3.72 5.20 2.54
CA ALA A 28 2.29 5.03 2.85
C ALA A 28 1.73 3.78 2.17
N CYS A 29 2.10 3.55 0.92
CA CYS A 29 1.72 2.36 0.16
C CYS A 29 2.28 1.09 0.79
N ASP A 30 3.55 1.11 1.19
CA ASP A 30 4.21 0.00 1.85
C ASP A 30 3.50 -0.42 3.14
N GLU A 31 3.23 0.54 4.03
CA GLU A 31 2.54 0.27 5.30
C GLU A 31 1.12 -0.25 5.10
N VAL A 32 0.39 0.21 4.07
CA VAL A 32 -0.95 -0.29 3.77
C VAL A 32 -0.91 -1.70 3.17
N CYS A 33 -0.01 -1.98 2.23
CA CYS A 33 0.14 -3.34 1.71
C CYS A 33 0.49 -4.32 2.84
N LYS A 34 1.37 -3.93 3.76
CA LYS A 34 1.73 -4.75 4.92
C LYS A 34 0.56 -4.97 5.88
N THR A 35 -0.39 -4.03 5.97
CA THR A 35 -1.64 -4.28 6.73
C THR A 35 -2.49 -5.41 6.14
N ASP A 36 -2.36 -5.68 4.84
CA ASP A 36 -3.10 -6.71 4.11
C ASP A 36 -2.25 -7.96 3.83
N ASN A 37 -1.24 -8.22 4.66
CA ASN A 37 -0.36 -9.40 4.59
C ASN A 37 0.51 -9.51 3.32
N PHE A 38 0.81 -8.39 2.66
CA PHE A 38 1.80 -8.34 1.59
C PHE A 38 3.22 -8.11 2.13
N TRP A 39 4.23 -8.44 1.34
CA TRP A 39 5.62 -8.25 1.70
C TRP A 39 6.02 -6.78 1.71
N TYR A 40 5.65 -6.06 0.64
CA TYR A 40 5.83 -4.63 0.54
C TYR A 40 4.88 -4.00 -0.48
N GLY A 41 4.80 -2.67 -0.44
CA GLY A 41 4.03 -1.87 -1.37
C GLY A 41 4.89 -0.85 -2.11
N HIS A 42 4.53 -0.56 -3.36
CA HIS A 42 5.16 0.51 -4.13
C HIS A 42 4.12 1.41 -4.81
N CYS A 43 4.26 2.72 -4.62
CA CYS A 43 3.44 3.71 -5.31
C CYS A 43 3.75 3.69 -6.81
N ILE A 44 2.72 3.58 -7.65
CA ILE A 44 2.85 3.54 -9.12
C ILE A 44 2.32 4.82 -9.81
N GLY A 45 1.74 5.73 -9.03
CA GLY A 45 1.36 7.05 -9.53
C GLY A 45 0.38 7.76 -8.60
N TRP A 46 0.41 9.08 -8.69
CA TRP A 46 -0.54 9.98 -8.06
C TRP A 46 -1.21 10.82 -9.15
N ASP A 47 -2.53 10.76 -9.32
CA ASP A 47 -3.23 11.51 -10.38
C ASP A 47 -3.86 12.84 -9.92
N GLY A 48 -3.48 13.31 -8.73
CA GLY A 48 -4.01 14.52 -8.09
C GLY A 48 -5.12 14.22 -7.07
N PHE A 49 -5.85 13.11 -7.26
CA PHE A 49 -7.01 12.74 -6.44
C PHE A 49 -6.91 11.34 -5.85
N ASN A 50 -6.28 10.42 -6.58
CA ASN A 50 -6.13 9.02 -6.25
C ASN A 50 -4.67 8.64 -6.22
N PHE A 51 -4.33 8.01 -5.12
CA PHE A 51 -3.11 7.28 -4.92
C PHE A 51 -3.24 5.90 -5.57
N SER A 52 -2.26 5.50 -6.39
CA SER A 52 -2.20 4.14 -6.96
C SER A 52 -1.05 3.36 -6.32
N CYS A 53 -1.38 2.24 -5.69
CA CYS A 53 -0.44 1.38 -4.97
C CYS A 53 -0.35 0.00 -5.64
N LYS A 54 0.82 -0.61 -5.65
CA LYS A 54 1.06 -1.97 -6.13
C LYS A 54 1.64 -2.78 -4.97
N CYS A 55 0.93 -3.84 -4.57
CA CYS A 55 1.33 -4.69 -3.45
C CYS A 55 1.94 -5.99 -3.96
N TYR A 56 3.04 -6.41 -3.36
CA TYR A 56 3.81 -7.58 -3.77
C TYR A 56 3.71 -8.67 -2.71
N GLU A 57 3.42 -9.89 -3.15
CA GLU A 57 3.29 -11.04 -2.25
C GLU A 57 4.64 -11.50 -1.70
N TYR A 58 4.58 -12.29 -0.62
CA TYR A 58 5.75 -12.98 -0.11
C TYR A 58 6.17 -14.08 -1.08
N ILE A 59 7.49 -14.25 -1.24
CA ILE A 59 8.07 -15.33 -2.02
C ILE A 59 8.33 -16.52 -1.07
N ALA A 60 8.07 -17.74 -1.54
CA ALA A 60 8.36 -18.95 -0.80
C ALA A 60 9.82 -18.96 -0.28
N PRO A 61 10.06 -19.38 0.97
CA PRO A 61 9.15 -20.10 1.88
C PRO A 61 8.26 -19.19 2.74
N LEU A 62 8.34 -17.87 2.60
CA LEU A 62 7.51 -16.94 3.37
C LEU A 62 6.10 -16.89 2.76
N ASN A 63 5.08 -16.82 3.63
CA ASN A 63 3.69 -16.72 3.20
C ASN A 63 2.95 -15.75 4.12
N GLY A 64 2.39 -14.67 3.57
CA GLY A 64 1.67 -13.66 4.33
C GLY A 64 0.42 -14.20 5.05
N LYS A 65 -0.20 -15.28 4.56
CA LYS A 65 -1.40 -15.88 5.16
C LYS A 65 -1.19 -16.33 6.60
N ILE A 66 0.05 -16.65 7.01
CA ILE A 66 0.33 -17.07 8.40
C ILE A 66 0.08 -15.92 9.41
N CYS A 67 -0.01 -14.68 8.93
CA CYS A 67 -0.27 -13.49 9.73
C CYS A 67 -1.76 -13.12 9.84
N GLU A 68 -2.66 -13.78 9.10
CA GLU A 68 -4.08 -13.41 9.00
C GLU A 68 -4.77 -13.32 10.38
N THR A 69 -4.44 -14.25 11.28
CA THR A 69 -4.99 -14.27 12.65
C THR A 69 -4.23 -13.38 13.65
N ARG A 70 -3.00 -12.95 13.32
CA ARG A 70 -2.15 -12.15 14.24
C ARG A 70 -2.13 -10.67 13.90
N GLN A 71 -2.66 -10.29 12.73
CA GLN A 71 -2.59 -8.94 12.20
C GLN A 71 -3.22 -7.90 13.15
N MET A 72 -4.44 -8.17 13.63
CA MET A 72 -5.13 -7.28 14.57
C MET A 72 -4.37 -7.15 15.90
N ALA A 73 -3.90 -8.28 16.46
CA ALA A 73 -3.15 -8.28 17.71
C ALA A 73 -1.85 -7.47 17.62
N CYS A 74 -1.09 -7.60 16.52
CA CYS A 74 0.08 -6.76 16.29
C CYS A 74 -0.29 -5.28 16.17
N SER A 75 -1.39 -4.97 15.48
CA SER A 75 -1.84 -3.58 15.35
C SER A 75 -2.25 -2.98 16.69
N GLU A 76 -2.97 -3.70 17.54
CA GLU A 76 -3.41 -3.22 18.85
C GLU A 76 -2.22 -3.01 19.79
N LYS A 77 -1.31 -3.99 19.87
CA LYS A 77 -0.08 -3.87 20.65
C LYS A 77 0.73 -2.62 20.30
N CYS A 78 0.82 -2.27 19.02
CA CYS A 78 1.53 -1.07 18.59
C CYS A 78 0.78 0.23 18.93
N LYS A 79 -0.55 0.21 18.93
CA LYS A 79 -1.37 1.34 19.39
C LYS A 79 -1.18 1.60 20.88
N ASP A 80 -1.12 0.54 21.68
CA ASP A 80 -0.86 0.65 23.13
C ASP A 80 0.52 1.25 23.43
N GLN A 81 1.47 1.10 22.51
CA GLN A 81 2.82 1.69 22.58
C GLN A 81 2.91 3.11 22.02
N GLY A 82 1.78 3.71 21.59
CA GLY A 82 1.73 5.07 21.07
C GLY A 82 2.02 5.20 19.57
N SER A 83 2.11 4.10 18.83
CA SER A 83 2.12 4.13 17.36
C SER A 83 0.69 4.19 16.80
N GLU A 84 0.54 4.49 15.50
CA GLU A 84 -0.76 4.44 14.81
C GLU A 84 -1.26 3.00 14.60
N GLY A 85 -0.39 2.02 14.86
CA GLY A 85 -0.64 0.60 14.71
C GLY A 85 0.59 -0.13 14.21
N GLY A 86 0.40 -1.33 13.73
CA GLY A 86 1.47 -2.19 13.24
C GLY A 86 0.91 -3.31 12.37
N PHE A 87 1.81 -4.18 11.95
CA PHE A 87 1.50 -5.32 11.10
C PHE A 87 2.28 -6.56 11.57
N CYS A 88 1.74 -7.73 11.27
CA CYS A 88 2.44 -8.99 11.38
C CYS A 88 3.22 -9.23 10.08
N PHE A 89 4.40 -9.85 10.19
CA PHE A 89 5.16 -10.31 9.04
C PHE A 89 5.79 -11.70 9.31
N PRO A 90 5.85 -12.58 8.29
CA PRO A 90 6.59 -13.83 8.35
C PRO A 90 8.10 -13.58 8.28
N GLN A 91 8.87 -14.37 9.03
CA GLN A 91 10.33 -14.38 8.99
C GLN A 91 10.87 -15.78 9.28
N LEU A 92 12.10 -16.06 8.83
CA LEU A 92 12.82 -17.26 9.21
C LEU A 92 13.64 -16.99 10.46
N ASP A 93 13.60 -17.91 11.43
CA ASP A 93 14.51 -17.85 12.57
C ASP A 93 15.91 -18.42 12.22
N SER A 94 16.82 -18.38 13.20
CA SER A 94 18.18 -18.92 13.05
C SER A 94 18.23 -20.42 12.73
N ARG A 95 17.13 -21.15 12.94
CA ARG A 95 16.99 -22.58 12.63
C ARG A 95 16.23 -22.81 11.32
N LYS A 96 16.01 -21.76 10.52
CA LYS A 96 15.20 -21.78 9.28
C LYS A 96 13.75 -22.23 9.50
N SER A 97 13.23 -22.10 10.72
CA SER A 97 11.82 -22.35 11.00
C SER A 97 10.99 -21.09 10.71
N LEU A 98 9.82 -21.28 10.10
CA LEU A 98 8.91 -20.19 9.76
C LEU A 98 8.25 -19.66 11.03
N ARG A 99 8.37 -18.36 11.28
CA ARG A 99 7.74 -17.66 12.41
C ARG A 99 7.11 -16.36 11.96
N THR A 100 6.31 -15.75 12.84
CA THR A 100 5.74 -14.41 12.66
C THR A 100 6.30 -13.45 13.70
N ALA A 101 6.51 -12.19 13.31
CA ALA A 101 6.80 -11.08 14.21
C ALA A 101 5.85 -9.91 13.97
N CYS A 102 5.82 -8.96 14.92
CA CYS A 102 5.08 -7.71 14.79
C CYS A 102 6.05 -6.53 14.62
N GLU A 103 5.73 -5.60 13.73
CA GLU A 103 6.42 -4.32 13.60
C GLU A 103 5.41 -3.16 13.62
N CYS A 104 5.74 -2.08 14.33
CA CYS A 104 4.90 -0.89 14.41
C CYS A 104 5.17 0.05 13.23
N PHE A 105 4.14 0.76 12.78
CA PHE A 105 4.31 1.75 11.71
C PHE A 105 5.32 2.83 12.12
N LYS A 106 6.10 3.29 11.14
CA LYS A 106 7.09 4.34 11.37
C LYS A 106 6.34 5.65 11.53
N ASN A 107 6.65 6.39 12.60
CA ASN A 107 5.85 7.53 13.00
C ASN A 107 6.15 8.74 12.11
N LEU A 108 5.38 8.90 11.03
CA LEU A 108 5.42 10.08 10.18
C LEU A 108 4.01 10.67 10.08
N GLN A 109 3.81 11.85 10.67
CA GLN A 109 2.51 12.54 10.71
C GLN A 109 1.87 12.71 9.32
N VAL A 110 2.69 12.86 8.28
CA VAL A 110 2.25 13.00 6.88
C VAL A 110 1.65 11.70 6.31
N LEU A 111 2.09 10.53 6.78
CA LEU A 111 1.53 9.26 6.36
C LEU A 111 0.09 9.07 6.81
N ARG A 112 -0.31 9.63 7.96
CA ARG A 112 -1.69 9.46 8.48
C ARG A 112 -2.75 9.95 7.49
N ARG A 113 -2.55 11.14 6.91
CA ARG A 113 -3.49 11.71 5.93
C ARG A 113 -3.52 10.88 4.65
N LYS A 114 -2.36 10.47 4.15
CA LYS A 114 -2.24 9.66 2.92
C LYS A 114 -2.78 8.25 3.10
N LYS A 115 -2.48 7.59 4.22
CA LYS A 115 -2.98 6.27 4.61
C LYS A 115 -4.50 6.23 4.69
N ARG A 116 -5.15 7.23 5.30
CA ARG A 116 -6.62 7.32 5.35
C ARG A 116 -7.25 7.35 3.95
N GLN A 117 -6.63 8.07 3.01
CA GLN A 117 -7.10 8.12 1.62
C GLN A 117 -6.96 6.78 0.91
N ILE A 118 -5.87 6.06 1.15
CA ILE A 118 -5.64 4.72 0.57
C ILE A 118 -6.62 3.70 1.16
N LEU A 119 -6.75 3.65 2.50
CA LEU A 119 -7.65 2.72 3.19
C LEU A 119 -9.12 2.92 2.80
N ALA A 120 -9.56 4.18 2.65
CA ALA A 120 -10.94 4.50 2.26
C ALA A 120 -11.30 4.00 0.85
N LYS A 121 -10.32 3.84 -0.04
CA LYS A 121 -10.55 3.47 -1.44
C LYS A 121 -10.05 2.08 -1.81
N ARG A 122 -9.21 1.43 -0.97
CA ARG A 122 -8.50 0.16 -1.25
C ARG A 122 -8.01 0.03 -2.71
N ASN A 123 -7.56 1.13 -3.30
CA ASN A 123 -7.16 1.20 -4.70
C ASN A 123 -5.71 0.72 -4.87
N TYR A 124 -5.46 -0.57 -4.65
CA TYR A 124 -4.19 -1.19 -5.00
C TYR A 124 -4.38 -2.36 -5.94
N LYS A 125 -3.44 -2.51 -6.88
CA LYS A 125 -3.39 -3.64 -7.79
C LYS A 125 -2.56 -4.75 -7.15
N ARG A 126 -3.18 -5.92 -6.93
CA ARG A 126 -2.47 -7.14 -6.55
C ARG A 126 -1.62 -7.60 -7.73
N VAL A 127 -0.39 -8.00 -7.43
CA VAL A 127 0.53 -8.58 -8.40
C VAL A 127 0.69 -10.02 -7.96
N GLU A 128 0.12 -10.93 -8.75
CA GLU A 128 0.38 -12.36 -8.63
C GLU A 128 1.74 -12.68 -9.25
#